data_AF-A0AAW3WHC7-F1
#
_entry.id   AF-A0AAW3WHC7-F1
#
_cell.length_a   1.000
_cell.length_b   1.000
_cell.length_c   1.000
_cell.angle_alpha   90.00
_cell.angle_beta   90.00
_cell.angle_gamma   90.00
#
_symmetry.space_group_name_H-M   'P 1'
#
loop_
_entity.id
_entity.type
_entity.pdbx_description
1 polymer ?
#
loop_
_entity_poly.entity_id
_entity_poly.type
_entity_poly.pdbx_seq_one_letter_code
_entity_poly.pdbx_strand_id
1 'polypeptide(L)'
;MYNKENYLKIIDQVIDKGPFYDNWDSLGEYQVPKWYKDVKFGIFIHWGVYSVPEFGNEWYSRNMYIKGSTEFEHHRKTYGEHKDFGYKDFIPMFRGEKFNADEWADLFTNAGAQYVIPVAEHHDGFQMYKSEISKWNAYEMGPRRDILGELSQAFQQRGMKNGASSHRVEHWFFMGHGREFESDITNEEKEGDFYWPAMEEKNHHDLFSEPTPTKEFLEDWLVRCCEIVDKFRPKIMYFDWWIQHSSLKPYLKKFAAYYYNRAKEWGLDGVVINYKHDAFMFGTAVIDIERGQFADIKPFIWQTDTAVAKNSWCYTKNNNYKKAKDII
;
A
#
# COMPACT_ATOMS: atom_id res chain seq x y z
N MET A 1 16.49 -15.23 -10.14
CA MET A 1 15.74 -14.44 -11.14
C MET A 1 14.28 -14.75 -10.89
N TYR A 2 13.47 -13.73 -10.62
CA TYR A 2 12.05 -13.88 -10.33
C TYR A 2 11.30 -14.55 -11.51
N ASN A 3 10.29 -15.35 -11.19
CA ASN A 3 9.39 -15.96 -12.17
C ASN A 3 7.97 -15.99 -11.57
N LYS A 4 7.06 -15.22 -12.17
CA LYS A 4 5.67 -15.04 -11.70
C LYS A 4 4.91 -16.37 -11.60
N GLU A 5 5.00 -17.20 -12.63
CA GLU A 5 4.29 -18.50 -12.67
C GLU A 5 4.74 -19.45 -11.55
N ASN A 6 6.04 -19.48 -11.26
CA ASN A 6 6.56 -20.28 -10.16
C ASN A 6 6.10 -19.73 -8.80
N TYR A 7 6.04 -18.41 -8.63
CA TYR A 7 5.53 -17.80 -7.40
C TYR A 7 4.03 -18.12 -7.21
N LEU A 8 3.22 -18.02 -8.27
CA LEU A 8 1.81 -18.40 -8.23
C LEU A 8 1.62 -19.88 -7.82
N LYS A 9 2.46 -20.79 -8.32
CA LYS A 9 2.46 -22.20 -7.88
C LYS A 9 2.80 -22.35 -6.41
N ILE A 10 3.74 -21.56 -5.88
CA ILE A 10 4.07 -21.55 -4.45
C ILE A 10 2.86 -21.08 -3.64
N ILE A 11 2.15 -20.05 -4.11
CA ILE A 11 0.93 -19.55 -3.47
C ILE A 11 -0.12 -20.66 -3.39
N ASP A 12 -0.40 -21.32 -4.52
CA ASP A 12 -1.37 -22.41 -4.56
C ASP A 12 -0.93 -23.58 -3.64
N GLN A 13 0.36 -23.94 -3.61
CA GLN A 13 0.87 -24.99 -2.71
C GLN A 13 0.73 -24.67 -1.22
N VAL A 14 0.91 -23.40 -0.83
CA VAL A 14 0.70 -22.94 0.56
C VAL A 14 -0.78 -22.99 0.92
N ILE A 15 -1.66 -22.66 -0.03
CA ILE A 15 -3.12 -22.77 0.14
C ILE A 15 -3.51 -24.25 0.31
N ASP A 16 -3.08 -25.13 -0.58
CA ASP A 16 -3.45 -26.56 -0.60
C ASP A 16 -3.01 -27.32 0.66
N LYS A 17 -1.86 -26.95 1.23
CA LYS A 17 -1.31 -27.61 2.44
C LYS A 17 -1.84 -27.03 3.75
N GLY A 18 -2.39 -25.82 3.69
CA GLY A 18 -2.85 -25.12 4.87
C GLY A 18 -4.33 -25.37 5.19
N PRO A 19 -4.78 -24.96 6.38
CA PRO A 19 -6.18 -25.12 6.78
C PRO A 19 -7.14 -24.07 6.20
N PHE A 20 -6.63 -23.00 5.56
CA PHE A 20 -7.45 -21.99 4.89
C PHE A 20 -7.40 -22.18 3.37
N TYR A 21 -8.57 -22.28 2.74
CA TYR A 21 -8.76 -22.35 1.30
C TYR A 21 -9.29 -21.01 0.76
N ASP A 22 -9.14 -20.75 -0.55
CA ASP A 22 -9.52 -19.50 -1.22
C ASP A 22 -11.06 -19.39 -1.51
N ASN A 23 -11.85 -19.78 -0.52
CA ASN A 23 -13.30 -19.65 -0.49
C ASN A 23 -13.77 -19.08 0.85
N TRP A 24 -14.94 -18.46 0.85
CA TRP A 24 -15.43 -17.75 2.03
C TRP A 24 -15.82 -18.67 3.19
N ASP A 25 -16.27 -19.89 2.91
CA ASP A 25 -16.60 -20.87 3.96
C ASP A 25 -15.36 -21.19 4.81
N SER A 26 -14.23 -21.43 4.16
CA SER A 26 -12.96 -21.69 4.86
C SER A 26 -12.38 -20.42 5.51
N LEU A 27 -12.44 -19.27 4.82
CA LEU A 27 -11.95 -18.00 5.38
C LEU A 27 -12.80 -17.49 6.54
N GLY A 28 -14.06 -17.92 6.65
CA GLY A 28 -14.96 -17.63 7.78
C GLY A 28 -14.46 -18.17 9.12
N GLU A 29 -13.56 -19.16 9.11
CA GLU A 29 -12.91 -19.68 10.31
C GLU A 29 -11.82 -18.75 10.87
N TYR A 30 -11.47 -17.68 10.14
CA TYR A 30 -10.54 -16.67 10.62
C TYR A 30 -11.07 -15.99 11.90
N GLN A 31 -10.16 -15.73 12.83
CA GLN A 31 -10.45 -15.02 14.07
C GLN A 31 -9.46 -13.88 14.23
N VAL A 32 -9.98 -12.68 14.50
CA VAL A 32 -9.14 -11.53 14.82
C VAL A 32 -8.28 -11.89 16.04
N PRO A 33 -6.94 -11.82 15.94
CA PRO A 33 -6.06 -12.29 16.99
C PRO A 33 -6.18 -11.44 18.25
N LYS A 34 -5.97 -12.08 19.41
CA LYS A 34 -6.11 -11.41 20.71
C LYS A 34 -5.25 -10.15 20.82
N TRP A 35 -4.00 -10.22 20.35
CA TRP A 35 -3.10 -9.07 20.42
C TRP A 35 -3.67 -7.85 19.68
N TYR A 36 -4.39 -8.04 18.56
CA TYR A 36 -4.97 -6.94 17.80
C TYR A 36 -6.18 -6.32 18.53
N LYS A 37 -6.92 -7.14 19.28
CA LYS A 37 -8.00 -6.67 20.16
C LYS A 37 -7.45 -5.85 21.33
N ASP A 38 -6.25 -6.17 21.79
CA ASP A 38 -5.63 -5.55 22.97
C ASP A 38 -4.90 -4.25 22.63
N VAL A 39 -4.26 -4.16 21.45
CA VAL A 39 -3.64 -2.91 20.99
C VAL A 39 -4.68 -1.88 20.57
N LYS A 40 -4.42 -0.60 20.83
CA LYS A 40 -5.38 0.50 20.59
C LYS A 40 -4.87 1.60 19.69
N PHE A 41 -3.56 1.77 19.61
CA PHE A 41 -2.94 2.88 18.89
C PHE A 41 -1.74 2.40 18.07
N GLY A 42 -1.67 2.87 16.83
CA GLY A 42 -0.56 2.63 15.94
C GLY A 42 -0.31 3.81 15.00
N ILE A 43 0.81 3.77 14.30
CA ILE A 43 1.25 4.82 13.38
C ILE A 43 1.22 4.31 11.94
N PHE A 44 0.64 5.09 11.04
CA PHE A 44 0.67 4.86 9.59
C PHE A 44 1.63 5.88 8.95
N ILE A 45 2.55 5.41 8.10
CA ILE A 45 3.56 6.23 7.44
C ILE A 45 3.34 6.25 5.93
N HIS A 46 2.92 7.39 5.38
CA HIS A 46 2.93 7.65 3.93
C HIS A 46 4.20 8.42 3.56
N TRP A 47 5.24 7.67 3.19
CA TRP A 47 6.52 8.21 2.72
C TRP A 47 7.02 7.41 1.52
N GLY A 48 7.37 8.12 0.46
CA GLY A 48 7.80 7.56 -0.82
C GLY A 48 8.20 8.65 -1.81
N VAL A 49 8.34 8.31 -3.09
CA VAL A 49 8.78 9.24 -4.14
C VAL A 49 7.85 10.45 -4.24
N TYR A 50 6.55 10.27 -4.00
CA TYR A 50 5.54 11.33 -3.95
C TYR A 50 5.79 12.39 -2.87
N SER A 51 6.71 12.15 -1.93
CA SER A 51 7.13 13.13 -0.92
C SER A 51 8.22 14.10 -1.43
N VAL A 52 8.94 13.76 -2.50
CA VAL A 52 9.99 14.60 -3.11
C VAL A 52 9.49 15.97 -3.59
N PRO A 53 8.34 16.08 -4.32
CA PRO A 53 7.87 17.37 -4.79
C PRO A 53 7.36 18.29 -3.67
N GLU A 54 7.07 17.74 -2.48
CA GLU A 54 6.56 18.46 -1.30
C GLU A 54 5.28 19.29 -1.59
N PHE A 55 4.45 18.84 -2.54
CA PHE A 55 3.34 19.61 -3.10
C PHE A 55 2.06 18.77 -3.25
N GLY A 56 0.91 19.38 -2.98
CA GLY A 56 -0.40 18.74 -3.13
C GLY A 56 -0.65 17.72 -2.02
N ASN A 57 -0.36 16.45 -2.30
CA ASN A 57 -0.48 15.32 -1.40
C ASN A 57 0.24 14.09 -2.01
N GLU A 58 0.06 12.92 -1.41
CA GLU A 58 0.59 11.63 -1.88
C GLU A 58 0.06 11.18 -3.25
N TRP A 59 -0.99 11.83 -3.77
CA TRP A 59 -1.49 11.64 -5.14
C TRP A 59 -0.83 12.58 -6.16
N TYR A 60 0.22 13.32 -5.79
CA TYR A 60 0.95 14.19 -6.73
C TYR A 60 1.36 13.44 -8.00
N SER A 61 1.78 12.18 -7.87
CA SER A 61 2.18 11.32 -9.00
C SER A 61 1.09 11.12 -10.05
N ARG A 62 -0.19 11.16 -9.65
CA ARG A 62 -1.36 11.17 -10.54
C ARG A 62 -1.74 12.58 -10.95
N ASN A 63 -1.94 13.45 -9.96
CA ASN A 63 -2.53 14.78 -10.19
C ASN A 63 -1.64 15.66 -11.05
N MET A 64 -0.31 15.45 -11.03
CA MET A 64 0.61 16.17 -11.91
C MET A 64 0.30 15.93 -13.40
N TYR A 65 -0.33 14.82 -13.79
CA TYR A 65 -0.71 14.54 -15.18
C TYR A 65 -2.15 14.97 -15.53
N ILE A 66 -2.93 15.50 -14.58
CA ILE A 66 -4.30 15.95 -14.84
C ILE A 66 -4.27 17.41 -15.32
N LYS A 67 -4.46 17.64 -16.62
CA LYS A 67 -4.46 19.01 -17.20
C LYS A 67 -5.39 19.95 -16.44
N GLY A 68 -4.87 21.12 -16.07
CA GLY A 68 -5.62 22.15 -15.33
C GLY A 68 -5.70 21.93 -13.82
N SER A 69 -5.17 20.81 -13.29
CA SER A 69 -5.00 20.65 -11.84
C SER A 69 -3.94 21.63 -11.32
N THR A 70 -3.95 21.87 -10.00
CA THR A 70 -2.95 22.73 -9.37
C THR A 70 -1.56 22.10 -9.44
N GLU A 71 -1.48 20.77 -9.33
CA GLU A 71 -0.27 19.96 -9.41
C GLU A 71 0.33 19.96 -10.81
N PHE A 72 -0.50 19.91 -11.86
CA PHE A 72 -0.05 19.98 -13.26
C PHE A 72 0.61 21.31 -13.56
N GLU A 73 -0.03 22.43 -13.18
CA GLU A 73 0.55 23.76 -13.37
C GLU A 73 1.80 23.99 -12.51
N HIS A 74 1.79 23.50 -11.27
CA HIS A 74 2.97 23.52 -10.42
C HIS A 74 4.14 22.73 -11.04
N HIS A 75 3.87 21.55 -11.60
CA HIS A 75 4.87 20.70 -12.20
C HIS A 75 5.56 21.40 -13.37
N ARG A 76 4.77 21.93 -14.31
CA ARG A 76 5.29 22.66 -15.49
C ARG A 76 6.11 23.88 -15.11
N LYS A 77 5.67 24.63 -14.10
CA LYS A 77 6.38 25.82 -13.63
C LYS A 77 7.70 25.50 -12.91
N THR A 78 7.77 24.36 -12.22
CA THR A 78 8.88 24.05 -11.29
C THR A 78 9.92 23.12 -11.92
N TYR A 79 9.49 22.12 -12.68
CA TYR A 79 10.32 21.05 -13.22
C TYR A 79 10.40 21.05 -14.75
N GLY A 80 9.34 21.50 -15.43
CA GLY A 80 9.26 21.58 -16.89
C GLY A 80 8.13 20.73 -17.47
N GLU A 81 8.15 20.55 -18.79
CA GLU A 81 7.13 19.75 -19.48
C GLU A 81 7.28 18.26 -19.14
N HIS A 82 6.15 17.55 -18.98
CA HIS A 82 6.12 16.15 -18.51
C HIS A 82 6.87 15.14 -19.37
N LYS A 83 7.11 15.46 -20.65
CA LYS A 83 7.90 14.62 -21.55
C LYS A 83 9.40 14.69 -21.28
N ASP A 84 9.85 15.82 -20.73
CA ASP A 84 11.26 16.09 -20.42
C ASP A 84 11.57 15.80 -18.95
N PHE A 85 10.57 15.97 -18.08
CA PHE A 85 10.64 15.61 -16.66
C PHE A 85 9.31 14.98 -16.23
N GLY A 86 9.30 13.66 -16.06
CA GLY A 86 8.16 12.89 -15.60
C GLY A 86 8.25 12.48 -14.14
N TYR A 87 7.25 11.75 -13.65
CA TYR A 87 7.22 11.33 -12.25
C TYR A 87 8.40 10.42 -11.86
N LYS A 88 8.84 9.52 -12.76
CA LYS A 88 10.00 8.66 -12.57
C LYS A 88 11.31 9.43 -12.37
N ASP A 89 11.40 10.66 -12.85
CA ASP A 89 12.59 11.51 -12.70
C ASP A 89 12.75 12.06 -11.27
N PHE A 90 11.72 11.94 -10.41
CA PHE A 90 11.86 12.16 -8.98
C PHE A 90 12.56 11.01 -8.24
N ILE A 91 12.63 9.80 -8.80
CA ILE A 91 13.21 8.63 -8.11
C ILE A 91 14.68 8.87 -7.72
N PRO A 92 15.58 9.39 -8.58
CA PRO A 92 16.96 9.70 -8.20
C PRO A 92 17.09 10.82 -7.14
N MET A 93 16.04 11.63 -6.97
CA MET A 93 15.98 12.71 -5.98
C MET A 93 15.50 12.21 -4.61
N PHE A 94 14.77 11.09 -4.56
CA PHE A 94 14.35 10.44 -3.33
C PHE A 94 15.52 9.71 -2.65
N ARG A 95 16.37 10.44 -1.93
CA ARG A 95 17.64 9.89 -1.39
C ARG A 95 17.60 9.44 0.07
N GLY A 96 16.63 9.89 0.85
CA GLY A 96 16.54 9.55 2.28
C GLY A 96 17.80 9.89 3.08
N GLU A 97 18.51 10.97 2.75
CA GLU A 97 19.85 11.29 3.29
C GLU A 97 19.90 11.40 4.84
N LYS A 98 18.77 11.71 5.46
CA LYS A 98 18.61 11.81 6.93
C LYS A 98 17.68 10.73 7.51
N PHE A 99 17.35 9.71 6.73
CA PHE A 99 16.49 8.63 7.20
C PHE A 99 17.22 7.75 8.21
N ASN A 100 16.59 7.55 9.37
CA ASN A 100 17.05 6.66 10.43
C ASN A 100 15.84 5.90 11.00
N ALA A 101 15.82 4.57 10.77
CA ALA A 101 14.73 3.70 11.22
C ALA A 101 14.64 3.65 12.76
N ASP A 102 15.77 3.69 13.47
CA ASP A 102 15.79 3.64 14.93
C ASP A 102 15.24 4.91 15.55
N GLU A 103 15.57 6.08 15.00
CA GLU A 103 15.02 7.36 15.48
C GLU A 103 13.49 7.41 15.32
N TRP A 104 12.97 6.89 14.21
CA TRP A 104 11.53 6.79 14.00
C TRP A 104 10.88 5.80 14.96
N ALA A 105 11.51 4.65 15.16
CA ALA A 105 11.00 3.64 16.06
C ALA A 105 11.00 4.14 17.53
N ASP A 106 12.05 4.85 17.97
CA ASP A 106 12.09 5.51 19.28
C ASP A 106 10.99 6.55 19.43
N LEU A 107 10.78 7.38 18.40
CA LEU A 107 9.71 8.38 18.39
C LEU A 107 8.33 7.72 18.55
N PHE A 108 8.06 6.65 17.81
CA PHE A 108 6.75 5.98 17.85
C PHE A 108 6.54 5.21 19.15
N THR A 109 7.58 4.60 19.72
CA THR A 109 7.52 4.01 21.07
C THR A 109 7.20 5.09 22.11
N ASN A 110 7.85 6.26 22.04
CA ASN A 110 7.56 7.37 22.95
C ASN A 110 6.15 7.95 22.76
N ALA A 111 5.58 7.85 21.56
CA ALA A 111 4.19 8.22 21.29
C ALA A 111 3.17 7.19 21.83
N GLY A 112 3.63 6.03 22.33
CA GLY A 112 2.78 4.95 22.81
C GLY A 112 2.22 4.04 21.71
N ALA A 113 2.78 4.09 20.50
CA ALA A 113 2.36 3.23 19.40
C ALA A 113 2.67 1.76 19.73
N GLN A 114 1.70 0.87 19.49
CA GLN A 114 1.84 -0.57 19.71
C GLN A 114 2.00 -1.35 18.38
N TYR A 115 1.65 -0.72 17.27
CA TYR A 115 1.87 -1.22 15.93
C TYR A 115 2.22 -0.07 14.96
N VAL A 116 2.93 -0.38 13.88
CA VAL A 116 3.29 0.62 12.86
C VAL A 116 3.13 0.01 11.48
N ILE A 117 2.49 0.74 10.57
CA ILE A 117 2.21 0.32 9.19
C ILE A 117 2.89 1.31 8.25
N PRO A 118 4.08 1.01 7.72
CA PRO A 118 4.64 1.79 6.62
C PRO A 118 3.98 1.42 5.29
N VAL A 119 3.87 2.39 4.39
CA VAL A 119 3.53 2.10 2.99
C VAL A 119 4.68 1.31 2.34
N ALA A 120 4.40 0.05 1.99
CA ALA A 120 5.34 -0.80 1.27
C ALA A 120 5.35 -0.48 -0.23
N GLU A 121 4.16 -0.21 -0.78
CA GLU A 121 3.95 0.21 -2.17
C GLU A 121 2.66 1.05 -2.22
N HIS A 122 2.77 2.31 -2.66
CA HIS A 122 1.62 3.19 -2.82
C HIS A 122 0.99 3.02 -4.23
N HIS A 123 0.03 3.86 -4.59
CA HIS A 123 -0.54 3.89 -5.94
C HIS A 123 0.48 4.25 -7.02
N ASP A 124 1.64 4.80 -6.63
CA ASP A 124 2.69 5.20 -7.56
C ASP A 124 3.54 4.03 -8.07
N GLY A 125 3.38 2.82 -7.51
CA GLY A 125 4.03 1.59 -7.96
C GLY A 125 5.50 1.45 -7.56
N PHE A 126 6.03 2.38 -6.74
CA PHE A 126 7.41 2.31 -6.25
C PHE A 126 7.47 1.51 -4.95
N GLN A 127 8.25 0.43 -4.93
CA GLN A 127 8.36 -0.44 -3.77
C GLN A 127 9.42 0.09 -2.79
N MET A 128 9.01 0.31 -1.54
CA MET A 128 9.86 0.85 -0.48
C MET A 128 10.79 -0.20 0.16
N TYR A 129 11.13 -1.25 -0.58
CA TYR A 129 11.87 -2.40 -0.06
C TYR A 129 12.65 -3.11 -1.17
N LYS A 130 13.55 -4.02 -0.81
CA LYS A 130 14.31 -4.81 -1.79
C LYS A 130 13.43 -5.86 -2.48
N SER A 131 12.64 -5.46 -3.48
CA SER A 131 11.82 -6.40 -4.26
C SER A 131 12.69 -7.23 -5.22
N GLU A 132 12.31 -8.49 -5.41
CA GLU A 132 12.82 -9.37 -6.47
C GLU A 132 11.95 -9.30 -7.74
N ILE A 133 10.76 -8.72 -7.65
CA ILE A 133 9.74 -8.65 -8.71
C ILE A 133 9.97 -7.44 -9.61
N SER A 134 10.26 -6.27 -9.01
CA SER A 134 10.47 -5.02 -9.74
C SER A 134 11.84 -4.42 -9.44
N LYS A 135 12.47 -3.86 -10.47
CA LYS A 135 13.64 -2.97 -10.30
C LYS A 135 13.27 -1.59 -9.73
N TRP A 136 12.00 -1.19 -9.83
CA TRP A 136 11.50 0.10 -9.36
C TRP A 136 11.28 0.07 -7.86
N ASN A 137 12.39 0.07 -7.11
CA ASN A 137 12.37 -0.08 -5.68
C ASN A 137 13.47 0.72 -4.96
N ALA A 138 13.27 0.97 -3.68
CA ALA A 138 14.14 1.80 -2.84
C ALA A 138 15.55 1.22 -2.60
N TYR A 139 15.75 -0.08 -2.84
CA TYR A 139 17.06 -0.72 -2.72
C TYR A 139 17.89 -0.56 -4.00
N GLU A 140 17.25 -0.69 -5.17
CA GLU A 140 17.88 -0.53 -6.47
C GLU A 140 17.95 0.92 -6.95
N MET A 141 17.16 1.82 -6.37
CA MET A 141 17.06 3.23 -6.77
C MET A 141 16.96 4.14 -5.55
N GLY A 142 16.95 5.45 -5.76
CA GLY A 142 16.73 6.44 -4.69
C GLY A 142 17.66 6.24 -3.48
N PRO A 143 17.15 5.84 -2.30
CA PRO A 143 17.92 5.78 -1.06
C PRO A 143 18.91 4.61 -1.00
N ARG A 144 18.84 3.64 -1.93
CA ARG A 144 19.69 2.42 -1.95
C ARG A 144 19.61 1.62 -0.65
N ARG A 145 18.41 1.53 -0.08
CA ARG A 145 18.13 0.96 1.24
C ARG A 145 16.86 0.12 1.22
N ASP A 146 16.83 -0.91 2.05
CA ASP A 146 15.63 -1.73 2.26
C ASP A 146 14.75 -1.08 3.33
N ILE A 147 14.09 0.04 2.99
CA ILE A 147 13.41 0.92 3.96
C ILE A 147 12.40 0.16 4.81
N LEU A 148 11.52 -0.64 4.19
CA LEU A 148 10.54 -1.44 4.92
C LEU A 148 11.19 -2.49 5.84
N GLY A 149 12.29 -3.11 5.39
CA GLY A 149 13.05 -4.07 6.18
C GLY A 149 13.70 -3.45 7.40
N GLU A 150 14.36 -2.31 7.22
CA GLU A 150 14.99 -1.54 8.30
C GLU A 150 13.96 -1.05 9.33
N LEU A 151 12.83 -0.51 8.87
CA LEU A 151 11.72 -0.10 9.75
C LEU A 151 11.13 -1.30 10.50
N SER A 152 10.85 -2.40 9.79
CA SER A 152 10.28 -3.61 10.40
C SER A 152 11.18 -4.15 11.52
N GLN A 153 12.49 -4.17 11.29
CA GLN A 153 13.47 -4.59 12.29
C GLN A 153 13.50 -3.64 13.49
N ALA A 154 13.58 -2.33 13.26
CA ALA A 154 13.62 -1.32 14.32
C ALA A 154 12.36 -1.34 15.19
N PHE A 155 11.18 -1.58 14.60
CA PHE A 155 9.92 -1.69 15.34
C PHE A 155 9.84 -2.96 16.19
N GLN A 156 10.25 -4.11 15.63
CA GLN A 156 10.27 -5.37 16.36
C GLN A 156 11.20 -5.33 17.57
N GLN A 157 12.37 -4.67 17.46
CA GLN A 157 13.30 -4.49 18.57
C GLN A 157 12.69 -3.70 19.75
N ARG A 158 11.70 -2.86 19.48
CA ARG A 158 10.96 -2.07 20.49
C ARG A 158 9.63 -2.71 20.90
N GLY A 159 9.39 -3.96 20.48
CA GLY A 159 8.19 -4.72 20.85
C GLY A 159 6.91 -4.27 20.14
N MET A 160 7.00 -3.36 19.15
CA MET A 160 5.85 -2.97 18.34
C MET A 160 5.54 -4.06 17.29
N LYS A 161 4.25 -4.24 16.99
CA LYS A 161 3.81 -5.12 15.90
C LYS A 161 4.09 -4.43 14.56
N ASN A 162 4.93 -5.02 13.71
CA ASN A 162 5.19 -4.47 12.38
C ASN A 162 4.01 -4.75 11.44
N GLY A 163 3.68 -3.79 10.59
CA GLY A 163 2.72 -3.93 9.49
C GLY A 163 3.34 -3.49 8.17
N ALA A 164 2.55 -3.59 7.12
CA ALA A 164 2.86 -3.06 5.79
C ALA A 164 1.53 -2.74 5.07
N SER A 165 1.53 -1.72 4.21
CA SER A 165 0.39 -1.44 3.34
C SER A 165 0.72 -1.59 1.85
N SER A 166 -0.25 -2.04 1.08
CA SER A 166 -0.22 -2.06 -0.38
C SER A 166 -1.43 -1.32 -0.92
N HIS A 167 -1.16 -0.31 -1.74
CA HIS A 167 -2.18 0.51 -2.40
C HIS A 167 -2.15 0.29 -3.93
N ARG A 168 -1.47 -0.77 -4.36
CA ARG A 168 -1.07 -1.04 -5.75
C ARG A 168 -2.23 -1.19 -6.73
N VAL A 169 -3.44 -1.56 -6.29
CA VAL A 169 -4.55 -1.86 -7.22
C VAL A 169 -4.92 -0.62 -8.05
N GLU A 170 -4.94 0.58 -7.46
CA GLU A 170 -5.27 1.80 -8.20
C GLU A 170 -4.26 2.16 -9.29
N HIS A 171 -3.02 1.71 -9.16
CA HIS A 171 -2.00 1.93 -10.18
C HIS A 171 -2.44 1.38 -11.56
N TRP A 172 -3.45 0.50 -11.60
CA TRP A 172 -4.19 0.15 -12.82
C TRP A 172 -4.50 1.37 -13.69
N PHE A 173 -5.08 2.42 -13.10
CA PHE A 173 -5.49 3.65 -13.80
C PHE A 173 -4.74 4.90 -13.33
N PHE A 174 -4.04 4.84 -12.18
CA PHE A 174 -3.52 6.02 -11.48
C PHE A 174 -2.60 6.90 -12.35
N MET A 175 -1.87 6.27 -13.28
CA MET A 175 -0.94 6.92 -14.21
C MET A 175 -1.57 7.22 -15.58
N GLY A 176 -2.85 6.87 -15.79
CA GLY A 176 -3.52 6.89 -17.09
C GLY A 176 -3.63 8.27 -17.73
N HIS A 177 -3.83 9.31 -16.94
CA HIS A 177 -3.92 10.70 -17.43
C HIS A 177 -2.66 11.15 -18.17
N GLY A 178 -1.49 10.57 -17.88
CA GLY A 178 -0.25 10.86 -18.60
C GLY A 178 -0.31 10.50 -20.09
N ARG A 179 -1.20 9.60 -20.51
CA ARG A 179 -1.38 9.21 -21.91
C ARG A 179 -2.25 10.17 -22.71
N GLU A 180 -2.91 11.13 -22.07
CA GLU A 180 -3.82 12.08 -22.73
C GLU A 180 -3.09 13.22 -23.48
N PHE A 181 -1.75 13.27 -23.37
CA PHE A 181 -0.89 14.28 -23.99
C PHE A 181 0.55 13.78 -24.14
N GLU A 182 1.41 14.59 -24.75
CA GLU A 182 2.84 14.27 -24.86
C GLU A 182 3.49 14.33 -23.46
N SER A 183 3.76 13.16 -22.88
CA SER A 183 4.41 12.98 -21.58
C SER A 183 5.41 11.81 -21.63
N ASP A 184 6.04 11.51 -20.50
CA ASP A 184 6.94 10.36 -20.34
C ASP A 184 6.23 9.00 -20.17
N ILE A 185 4.89 8.99 -20.16
CA ILE A 185 4.03 7.81 -20.10
C ILE A 185 3.54 7.51 -21.52
N THR A 186 3.89 6.32 -22.03
CA THR A 186 3.63 5.99 -23.44
C THR A 186 2.52 4.95 -23.61
N ASN A 187 2.07 4.73 -24.85
CA ASN A 187 1.17 3.61 -25.17
C ASN A 187 1.90 2.26 -25.27
N GLU A 188 3.22 2.24 -25.05
CA GLU A 188 4.07 1.05 -25.18
C GLU A 188 4.39 0.38 -23.82
N GLU A 189 3.87 0.92 -22.70
CA GLU A 189 4.10 0.34 -21.36
C GLU A 189 3.67 -1.14 -21.33
N LYS A 190 4.57 -1.99 -20.83
CA LYS A 190 4.34 -3.43 -20.66
C LYS A 190 4.61 -3.84 -19.21
N GLU A 191 4.18 -5.06 -18.87
CA GLU A 191 4.43 -5.63 -17.55
C GLU A 191 5.91 -5.49 -17.13
N GLY A 192 6.12 -4.90 -15.95
CA GLY A 192 7.45 -4.61 -15.40
C GLY A 192 7.97 -3.19 -15.65
N ASP A 193 7.35 -2.43 -16.56
CA ASP A 193 7.60 -0.98 -16.66
C ASP A 193 6.98 -0.24 -15.47
N PHE A 194 7.49 0.96 -15.19
CA PHE A 194 7.12 1.69 -13.98
C PHE A 194 5.66 2.13 -13.96
N TYR A 195 5.16 2.57 -15.12
CA TYR A 195 3.81 3.11 -15.24
C TYR A 195 2.80 2.05 -15.68
N TRP A 196 3.24 0.82 -15.94
CA TRP A 196 2.33 -0.20 -16.41
C TRP A 196 1.27 -0.55 -15.34
N PRO A 197 -0.03 -0.53 -15.70
CA PRO A 197 -0.57 -0.48 -17.06
C PRO A 197 -1.07 0.89 -17.56
N ALA A 198 -1.14 1.92 -16.70
CA ALA A 198 -1.59 3.29 -17.02
C ALA A 198 -2.89 3.33 -17.84
N MET A 199 -3.91 2.59 -17.40
CA MET A 199 -5.20 2.51 -18.07
C MET A 199 -6.04 3.78 -17.86
N GLU A 200 -7.00 4.02 -18.74
CA GLU A 200 -7.90 5.17 -18.60
C GLU A 200 -8.72 5.11 -17.30
N GLU A 201 -8.86 6.23 -16.62
CA GLU A 201 -9.63 6.35 -15.36
C GLU A 201 -11.10 6.67 -15.64
N LYS A 202 -11.87 5.68 -16.08
CA LYS A 202 -13.30 5.83 -16.38
C LYS A 202 -14.17 5.27 -15.26
N ASN A 203 -14.98 6.14 -14.65
CA ASN A 203 -15.94 5.76 -13.59
C ASN A 203 -15.31 4.89 -12.49
N HIS A 204 -14.07 5.17 -12.09
CA HIS A 204 -13.27 4.30 -11.21
C HIS A 204 -13.90 4.03 -9.83
N HIS A 205 -14.91 4.81 -9.41
CA HIS A 205 -15.69 4.53 -8.22
C HIS A 205 -16.72 3.38 -8.38
N ASP A 206 -17.02 2.97 -9.61
CA ASP A 206 -17.89 1.83 -9.88
C ASP A 206 -17.14 0.51 -9.63
N LEU A 207 -17.78 -0.45 -8.95
CA LEU A 207 -17.23 -1.78 -8.69
C LEU A 207 -17.01 -2.62 -9.96
N PHE A 208 -17.63 -2.20 -11.07
CA PHE A 208 -17.54 -2.81 -12.39
C PHE A 208 -16.98 -1.83 -13.43
N SER A 209 -16.17 -0.86 -12.99
CA SER A 209 -15.56 0.13 -13.87
C SER A 209 -14.76 -0.52 -14.99
N GLU A 210 -14.93 -0.01 -16.21
CA GLU A 210 -14.14 -0.41 -17.37
C GLU A 210 -13.14 0.70 -17.74
N PRO A 211 -11.90 0.38 -18.15
CA PRO A 211 -11.38 -0.97 -18.39
C PRO A 211 -11.14 -1.75 -17.10
N THR A 212 -11.63 -2.98 -17.04
CA THR A 212 -11.45 -3.88 -15.89
C THR A 212 -9.98 -4.33 -15.76
N PRO A 213 -9.40 -4.38 -14.55
CA PRO A 213 -8.07 -4.96 -14.32
C PRO A 213 -7.89 -6.34 -14.95
N THR A 214 -6.84 -6.49 -15.77
CA THR A 214 -6.57 -7.76 -16.46
C THR A 214 -6.04 -8.82 -15.52
N LYS A 215 -6.13 -10.09 -15.94
CA LYS A 215 -5.57 -11.22 -15.20
C LYS A 215 -4.08 -11.00 -14.87
N GLU A 216 -3.31 -10.52 -15.83
CA GLU A 216 -1.86 -10.33 -15.69
C GLU A 216 -1.53 -9.31 -14.58
N PHE A 217 -2.31 -8.23 -14.50
CA PHE A 217 -2.18 -7.20 -13.45
C PHE A 217 -2.62 -7.72 -12.09
N LEU A 218 -3.72 -8.49 -12.03
CA LEU A 218 -4.22 -9.07 -10.79
C LEU A 218 -3.27 -10.13 -10.22
N GLU A 219 -2.63 -10.91 -11.10
CA GLU A 219 -1.58 -11.84 -10.70
C GLU A 219 -0.31 -11.11 -10.23
N ASP A 220 0.10 -10.02 -10.89
CA ASP A 220 1.21 -9.15 -10.43
C ASP A 220 0.91 -8.54 -9.05
N TRP A 221 -0.31 -8.03 -8.85
CA TRP A 221 -0.75 -7.53 -7.56
C TRP A 221 -0.66 -8.61 -6.47
N LEU A 222 -1.17 -9.81 -6.75
CA LEU A 222 -1.18 -10.92 -5.79
C LEU A 222 0.25 -11.31 -5.38
N VAL A 223 1.15 -11.52 -6.34
CA VAL A 223 2.54 -11.93 -6.05
C VAL A 223 3.33 -10.83 -5.34
N ARG A 224 3.10 -9.55 -5.64
CA ARG A 224 3.69 -8.42 -4.87
C ARG A 224 3.24 -8.41 -3.42
N CYS A 225 1.95 -8.62 -3.18
CA CYS A 225 1.43 -8.69 -1.81
C CYS A 225 1.98 -9.92 -1.06
N CYS A 226 2.07 -11.08 -1.72
CA CYS A 226 2.68 -12.29 -1.15
C CYS A 226 4.19 -12.13 -0.90
N GLU A 227 4.91 -11.37 -1.73
CA GLU A 227 6.32 -11.04 -1.50
C GLU A 227 6.51 -10.24 -0.21
N ILE A 228 5.66 -9.24 0.05
CA ILE A 228 5.68 -8.49 1.32
C ILE A 228 5.50 -9.44 2.51
N VAL A 229 4.53 -10.37 2.39
CA VAL A 229 4.25 -11.38 3.43
C VAL A 229 5.47 -12.25 3.70
N ASP A 230 6.07 -12.83 2.66
CA ASP A 230 7.18 -13.77 2.80
C ASP A 230 8.46 -13.10 3.32
N LYS A 231 8.73 -11.86 2.90
CA LYS A 231 9.95 -11.14 3.28
C LYS A 231 9.89 -10.52 4.67
N PHE A 232 8.76 -9.92 5.03
CA PHE A 232 8.68 -9.08 6.24
C PHE A 232 7.80 -9.67 7.34
N ARG A 233 7.04 -10.73 7.04
CA ARG A 233 6.10 -11.38 7.98
C ARG A 233 5.29 -10.36 8.79
N PRO A 234 4.66 -9.37 8.12
CA PRO A 234 3.92 -8.35 8.82
C PRO A 234 2.84 -8.99 9.70
N LYS A 235 2.54 -8.34 10.82
CA LYS A 235 1.39 -8.67 11.66
C LYS A 235 0.11 -8.06 11.12
N ILE A 236 0.24 -7.01 10.31
CA ILE A 236 -0.87 -6.29 9.69
C ILE A 236 -0.54 -6.06 8.21
N MET A 237 -1.42 -6.52 7.33
CA MET A 237 -1.44 -6.14 5.91
C MET A 237 -2.62 -5.21 5.67
N TYR A 238 -2.33 -3.96 5.33
CA TYR A 238 -3.33 -2.94 5.07
C TYR A 238 -3.54 -2.76 3.56
N PHE A 239 -4.80 -2.68 3.13
CA PHE A 239 -5.17 -2.38 1.76
C PHE A 239 -6.05 -1.14 1.66
N ASP A 240 -5.76 -0.33 0.65
CA ASP A 240 -6.58 0.83 0.29
C ASP A 240 -7.88 0.44 -0.44
N TRP A 241 -8.79 1.39 -0.64
CA TRP A 241 -10.20 1.11 -0.91
C TRP A 241 -10.47 0.38 -2.23
N TRP A 242 -9.70 0.63 -3.30
CA TRP A 242 -10.03 0.13 -4.63
C TRP A 242 -9.92 -1.40 -4.80
N ILE A 243 -9.38 -2.10 -3.81
CA ILE A 243 -9.43 -3.57 -3.76
C ILE A 243 -10.86 -4.13 -3.78
N GLN A 244 -11.88 -3.29 -3.54
CA GLN A 244 -13.28 -3.67 -3.62
C GLN A 244 -13.78 -3.99 -5.02
N HIS A 245 -13.05 -3.58 -6.08
CA HIS A 245 -13.42 -3.83 -7.47
C HIS A 245 -13.75 -5.31 -7.71
N SER A 246 -14.78 -5.58 -8.50
CA SER A 246 -15.35 -6.94 -8.66
C SER A 246 -14.33 -7.96 -9.16
N SER A 247 -13.41 -7.56 -10.04
CA SER A 247 -12.34 -8.42 -10.56
C SER A 247 -11.32 -8.87 -9.51
N LEU A 248 -11.20 -8.17 -8.38
CA LEU A 248 -10.24 -8.51 -7.32
C LEU A 248 -10.73 -9.65 -6.42
N LYS A 249 -12.04 -9.95 -6.39
CA LYS A 249 -12.61 -10.91 -5.43
C LYS A 249 -11.93 -12.29 -5.42
N PRO A 250 -11.59 -12.92 -6.56
CA PRO A 250 -10.85 -14.18 -6.55
C PRO A 250 -9.46 -14.06 -5.91
N TYR A 251 -8.76 -12.95 -6.19
CA TYR A 251 -7.38 -12.70 -5.74
C TYR A 251 -7.32 -12.31 -4.26
N LEU A 252 -8.34 -11.60 -3.74
CA LEU A 252 -8.48 -11.33 -2.31
C LEU A 252 -8.60 -12.61 -1.49
N LYS A 253 -9.41 -13.57 -1.97
CA LYS A 253 -9.55 -14.87 -1.30
C LYS A 253 -8.23 -15.65 -1.33
N LYS A 254 -7.54 -15.67 -2.46
CA LYS A 254 -6.21 -16.30 -2.58
C LYS A 254 -5.20 -15.66 -1.62
N PHE A 255 -5.11 -14.33 -1.61
CA PHE A 255 -4.21 -13.61 -0.72
C PHE A 255 -4.50 -13.91 0.76
N ALA A 256 -5.77 -13.86 1.17
CA ALA A 256 -6.14 -14.15 2.56
C ALA A 256 -5.81 -15.58 2.96
N ALA A 257 -6.17 -16.57 2.14
CA ALA A 257 -5.83 -17.97 2.39
C ALA A 257 -4.31 -18.16 2.52
N TYR A 258 -3.55 -17.59 1.58
CA TYR A 258 -2.09 -17.63 1.60
C TYR A 258 -1.51 -17.03 2.89
N TYR A 259 -1.91 -15.79 3.22
CA TYR A 259 -1.37 -15.06 4.37
C TYR A 259 -1.72 -15.73 5.70
N TYR A 260 -2.95 -16.21 5.86
CA TYR A 260 -3.38 -16.93 7.06
C TYR A 260 -2.68 -18.29 7.21
N ASN A 261 -2.45 -19.01 6.09
CA ASN A 261 -1.69 -20.26 6.11
C ASN A 261 -0.22 -20.03 6.43
N ARG A 262 0.43 -19.02 5.84
CA ARG A 262 1.80 -18.62 6.19
C ARG A 262 1.93 -18.29 7.67
N ALA A 263 1.00 -17.51 8.21
CA ALA A 263 1.00 -17.17 9.63
C ALA A 263 0.93 -18.42 10.53
N LYS A 264 0.11 -19.42 10.15
CA LYS A 264 0.05 -20.71 10.85
C LYS A 264 1.31 -21.55 10.67
N GLU A 265 1.85 -21.63 9.46
CA GLU A 265 3.09 -22.33 9.14
C GLU A 265 4.26 -21.81 10.00
N TRP A 266 4.35 -20.50 10.20
CA TRP A 266 5.38 -19.86 11.00
C TRP A 266 5.08 -19.80 12.50
N GLY A 267 3.95 -20.35 12.95
CA GLY A 267 3.55 -20.35 14.37
C GLY A 267 3.31 -18.95 14.93
N LEU A 268 2.86 -17.99 14.10
CA LEU A 268 2.53 -16.65 14.57
C LEU A 268 1.27 -16.66 15.44
N ASP A 269 1.17 -15.72 16.37
CA ASP A 269 0.01 -15.44 17.24
C ASP A 269 -1.21 -14.84 16.49
N GLY A 270 -1.26 -15.03 15.17
CA GLY A 270 -2.23 -14.49 14.22
C GLY A 270 -1.76 -13.21 13.53
N VAL A 271 -2.45 -12.90 12.44
CA VAL A 271 -2.19 -11.76 11.55
C VAL A 271 -3.51 -11.08 11.19
N VAL A 272 -3.45 -9.85 10.69
CA VAL A 272 -4.63 -9.05 10.34
C VAL A 272 -4.53 -8.54 8.92
N ILE A 273 -5.65 -8.59 8.20
CA ILE A 273 -5.88 -7.86 6.96
C ILE A 273 -6.82 -6.69 7.28
N ASN A 274 -6.42 -5.47 6.92
CA ASN A 274 -7.30 -4.31 6.96
C ASN A 274 -7.82 -3.98 5.56
N TYR A 275 -9.11 -3.66 5.47
CA TYR A 275 -9.77 -3.33 4.21
C TYR A 275 -10.86 -2.28 4.40
N LYS A 276 -11.13 -1.48 3.36
CA LYS A 276 -12.23 -0.51 3.33
C LYS A 276 -13.46 -1.09 2.61
N HIS A 277 -14.63 -0.53 2.92
CA HIS A 277 -15.91 -0.84 2.28
C HIS A 277 -16.25 -2.34 2.26
N ASP A 278 -16.76 -2.87 1.14
CA ASP A 278 -17.23 -4.25 0.97
C ASP A 278 -16.19 -5.13 0.25
N ALA A 279 -14.89 -4.86 0.45
CA ALA A 279 -13.84 -5.62 -0.23
C ALA A 279 -13.83 -7.10 0.18
N PHE A 280 -13.90 -7.39 1.48
CA PHE A 280 -13.94 -8.74 2.04
C PHE A 280 -15.32 -9.09 2.59
N MET A 281 -15.62 -10.40 2.60
CA MET A 281 -16.78 -10.89 3.34
C MET A 281 -16.60 -10.57 4.83
N PHE A 282 -17.63 -9.99 5.43
CA PHE A 282 -17.62 -9.59 6.84
C PHE A 282 -17.16 -10.73 7.76
N GLY A 283 -16.23 -10.44 8.67
CA GLY A 283 -15.67 -11.41 9.61
C GLY A 283 -14.43 -12.16 9.10
N THR A 284 -14.11 -12.09 7.81
CA THR A 284 -12.91 -12.74 7.24
C THR A 284 -11.66 -11.87 7.23
N ALA A 285 -11.81 -10.58 7.55
CA ALA A 285 -10.78 -9.56 7.70
C ALA A 285 -11.31 -8.42 8.60
N VAL A 286 -10.49 -7.41 8.91
CA VAL A 286 -10.88 -6.28 9.79
C VAL A 286 -11.21 -5.05 8.96
N ILE A 287 -12.41 -4.50 9.17
CA ILE A 287 -12.86 -3.26 8.51
C ILE A 287 -12.00 -2.08 9.00
N ASP A 288 -11.62 -1.26 8.04
CA ASP A 288 -10.96 0.03 8.20
C ASP A 288 -11.88 1.15 7.69
N ILE A 289 -12.01 2.23 8.47
CA ILE A 289 -12.75 3.43 8.09
C ILE A 289 -11.76 4.57 7.84
N GLU A 290 -11.74 5.09 6.62
CA GLU A 290 -10.92 6.25 6.29
C GLU A 290 -11.40 7.52 6.98
N ARG A 291 -10.48 8.19 7.70
CA ARG A 291 -10.66 9.52 8.31
C ARG A 291 -12.00 9.69 9.01
N GLY A 292 -12.38 8.74 9.85
CA GLY A 292 -13.72 8.75 10.41
C GLY A 292 -13.90 7.79 11.58
N GLN A 293 -15.16 7.51 11.88
CA GLN A 293 -15.55 6.52 12.87
C GLN A 293 -17.01 6.17 12.63
N PHE A 294 -17.43 5.02 13.18
CA PHE A 294 -18.85 4.76 13.28
C PHE A 294 -19.50 5.73 14.27
N ALA A 295 -20.75 6.11 14.00
CA ALA A 295 -21.54 6.96 14.91
C ALA A 295 -21.85 6.25 16.25
N ASP A 296 -21.95 4.92 16.23
CA ASP A 296 -22.28 4.09 17.39
C ASP A 296 -21.26 2.97 17.59
N ILE A 297 -21.17 2.48 18.83
CA ILE A 297 -20.37 1.30 19.20
C ILE A 297 -20.77 0.12 18.31
N LYS A 298 -19.77 -0.58 17.78
CA LYS A 298 -19.96 -1.79 16.98
C LYS A 298 -19.60 -3.05 17.77
N PRO A 299 -20.36 -4.15 17.60
CA PRO A 299 -20.11 -5.41 18.31
C PRO A 299 -18.98 -6.25 17.69
N PHE A 300 -18.20 -5.66 16.77
CA PHE A 300 -17.11 -6.30 16.06
C PHE A 300 -15.86 -5.41 16.13
N ILE A 301 -14.69 -6.01 15.88
CA ILE A 301 -13.42 -5.29 15.84
C ILE A 301 -13.30 -4.58 14.50
N TRP A 302 -12.93 -3.31 14.54
CA TRP A 302 -12.66 -2.45 13.39
C TRP A 302 -11.51 -1.51 13.76
N GLN A 303 -10.93 -0.84 12.78
CA GLN A 303 -10.02 0.27 12.99
C GLN A 303 -10.40 1.46 12.11
N THR A 304 -9.76 2.60 12.37
CA THR A 304 -9.81 3.77 11.51
C THR A 304 -8.43 4.39 11.44
N ASP A 305 -8.14 4.98 10.30
CA ASP A 305 -6.96 5.76 10.00
C ASP A 305 -7.28 7.26 10.00
N THR A 306 -6.35 8.05 10.51
CA THR A 306 -6.39 9.50 10.40
C THR A 306 -4.97 10.06 10.34
N ALA A 307 -4.81 11.24 9.78
CA ALA A 307 -3.52 11.92 9.66
C ALA A 307 -3.35 13.04 10.71
N VAL A 308 -2.10 13.34 11.04
CA VAL A 308 -1.73 14.54 11.81
C VAL A 308 -1.97 15.83 11.00
N ALA A 309 -1.86 15.75 9.67
CA ALA A 309 -2.22 16.83 8.76
C ALA A 309 -3.67 16.66 8.29
N LYS A 310 -4.36 17.77 8.01
CA LYS A 310 -5.74 17.78 7.51
C LYS A 310 -5.81 17.56 6.00
N ASN A 311 -4.79 17.98 5.27
CA ASN A 311 -4.80 18.13 3.81
C ASN A 311 -3.95 17.09 3.06
N SER A 312 -3.16 16.26 3.72
CA SER A 312 -2.37 15.19 3.09
C SER A 312 -1.99 14.10 4.11
N TRP A 313 -1.69 12.91 3.62
CA TRP A 313 -1.06 11.83 4.39
C TRP A 313 0.47 11.92 4.38
N CYS A 314 1.07 12.45 3.30
CA CYS A 314 2.51 12.64 3.21
C CYS A 314 2.95 14.05 3.65
N TYR A 315 4.25 14.31 3.58
CA TYR A 315 4.80 15.64 3.81
C TYR A 315 4.56 16.56 2.61
N THR A 316 4.04 17.76 2.88
CA THR A 316 4.02 18.88 1.93
C THR A 316 4.44 20.16 2.65
N LYS A 317 4.97 21.15 1.92
CA LYS A 317 5.35 22.45 2.51
C LYS A 317 4.19 23.17 3.20
N ASN A 318 2.96 22.87 2.78
CA ASN A 318 1.75 23.54 3.24
C ASN A 318 0.89 22.63 4.13
N ASN A 319 1.49 21.64 4.82
CA ASN A 319 0.76 20.78 5.73
C ASN A 319 0.06 21.59 6.84
N ASN A 320 -1.25 21.42 6.93
CA ASN A 320 -2.12 22.03 7.94
C ASN A 320 -2.35 21.02 9.06
N TYR A 321 -1.59 21.13 10.15
CA TYR A 321 -1.63 20.18 11.24
C TYR A 321 -2.84 20.37 12.17
N LYS A 322 -3.39 19.24 12.61
CA LYS A 322 -4.36 19.16 13.71
C LYS A 322 -3.66 19.53 15.03
N LYS A 323 -4.44 19.95 16.02
CA LYS A 323 -3.93 20.10 17.39
C LYS A 323 -3.85 18.72 18.03
N ALA A 324 -2.94 18.54 19.00
CA ALA A 324 -2.81 17.25 19.71
C ALA A 324 -4.14 16.77 20.32
N LYS A 325 -4.95 17.71 20.85
CA LYS A 325 -6.29 17.45 21.39
C LYS A 325 -7.35 16.99 20.37
N ASP A 326 -7.05 17.10 19.08
CA ASP A 326 -7.94 16.62 18.01
C ASP A 326 -7.56 15.16 17.63
N ILE A 327 -6.45 14.63 18.15
CA ILE A 327 -5.96 13.26 17.95
C ILE A 327 -6.23 12.40 19.19
N ILE A 328 -6.07 12.97 20.39
CA ILE A 328 -6.47 12.39 21.68
C ILE A 328 -7.98 12.53 21.81
#